data_AF-A0A2E8CY30-F1
#
_entry.id   AF-A0A2E8CY30-F1
#
_cell.length_a   1.000
_cell.length_b   1.000
_cell.length_c   1.000
_cell.angle_alpha   90.00
_cell.angle_beta   90.00
_cell.angle_gamma   90.00
#
_symmetry.space_group_name_H-M   'P 1'
#
loop_
_entity.id
_entity.type
_entity.pdbx_description
1 polymer ?
#
loop_
_entity_poly.entity_id
_entity_poly.type
_entity_poly.pdbx_seq_one_letter_code
_entity_poly.pdbx_strand_id
1 'polypeptide(L)'
;MLETAFVRVPAGVELMPMWREIDEQNLPADVRRDLAANGMRSGIVGLQLPSQIRELLDAAKEETTNTEAIASGSVTAIQQQLQSRAGERSVLVVVPELPNENVVLFNDAGRVSAKTFDSGQALFAIKTHPFGDGTVELELTPEIKHGDVQHQWVPGNGSFKHDFSRAALVFEQLRLATVVSPGQTLLVTCTAEAKGLGGLFFTKGSQPDAERLVLLIRLAQTQYDDLFDSEETPEPLATPFE
;
A
#
# COMPACT_ATOMS: atom_id res chain seq x y z
N MET A 1 -10.24 -3.76 8.94
CA MET A 1 -8.96 -4.50 8.87
C MET A 1 -8.50 -4.51 7.43
N LEU A 2 -7.25 -4.10 7.19
CA LEU A 2 -6.61 -4.23 5.89
C LEU A 2 -5.69 -5.44 5.88
N GLU A 3 -5.72 -6.19 4.79
CA GLU A 3 -4.73 -7.22 4.48
C GLU A 3 -3.80 -6.66 3.42
N THR A 4 -2.51 -6.71 3.67
CA THR A 4 -1.50 -6.26 2.72
C THR A 4 -0.63 -7.43 2.27
N ALA A 5 -0.23 -7.42 1.01
CA ALA A 5 0.69 -8.42 0.49
C ALA A 5 1.65 -7.78 -0.51
N PHE A 6 2.91 -8.15 -0.42
CA PHE A 6 3.90 -7.88 -1.45
C PHE A 6 4.11 -9.15 -2.26
N VAL A 7 3.88 -9.10 -3.57
CA VAL A 7 4.10 -10.22 -4.50
C VAL A 7 5.29 -9.89 -5.39
N ARG A 8 6.32 -10.73 -5.35
CA ARG A 8 7.47 -10.67 -6.24
C ARG A 8 7.09 -11.30 -7.57
N VAL A 9 7.41 -10.60 -8.62
CA VAL A 9 7.21 -11.00 -10.01
C VAL A 9 8.61 -11.24 -10.58
N PRO A 10 8.95 -12.48 -10.96
CA PRO A 10 10.23 -12.79 -11.56
C PRO A 10 10.51 -11.98 -12.82
N ALA A 11 11.79 -11.78 -13.13
CA ALA A 11 12.20 -11.15 -14.38
C ALA A 11 11.64 -11.92 -15.60
N GLY A 12 11.29 -11.17 -16.65
CA GLY A 12 10.71 -11.73 -17.87
C GLY A 12 9.19 -11.99 -17.82
N VAL A 13 8.55 -11.94 -16.65
CA VAL A 13 7.09 -12.02 -16.55
C VAL A 13 6.45 -10.67 -16.92
N GLU A 14 5.63 -10.67 -17.97
CA GLU A 14 4.89 -9.47 -18.37
C GLU A 14 3.66 -9.23 -17.49
N LEU A 15 3.63 -8.06 -16.87
CA LEU A 15 2.51 -7.58 -16.05
C LEU A 15 1.41 -6.90 -16.85
N MET A 16 1.62 -6.63 -18.15
CA MET A 16 0.65 -5.92 -18.99
C MET A 16 -0.71 -6.64 -19.12
N PRO A 17 -0.77 -7.97 -19.28
CA PRO A 17 -2.04 -8.68 -19.46
C PRO A 17 -3.02 -8.52 -18.29
N MET A 18 -2.56 -8.56 -17.03
CA MET A 18 -3.45 -8.41 -15.87
C MET A 18 -4.16 -7.06 -15.82
N TRP A 19 -3.59 -5.99 -16.40
CA TRP A 19 -4.21 -4.66 -16.38
C TRP A 19 -5.54 -4.58 -17.13
N ARG A 20 -5.92 -5.61 -17.89
CA ARG A 20 -7.26 -5.72 -18.49
C ARG A 20 -8.37 -5.98 -17.47
N GLU A 21 -8.00 -6.50 -16.30
CA GLU A 21 -8.92 -6.88 -15.21
C GLU A 21 -8.91 -5.87 -14.06
N ILE A 22 -8.11 -4.80 -14.18
CA ILE A 22 -7.90 -3.79 -13.13
C ILE A 22 -8.59 -2.50 -13.55
N ASP A 23 -9.43 -1.96 -12.67
CA ASP A 23 -10.06 -0.66 -12.87
C ASP A 23 -9.13 0.49 -12.42
N GLU A 24 -8.55 1.18 -13.39
CA GLU A 24 -7.77 2.39 -13.13
C GLU A 24 -8.65 3.65 -13.04
N GLN A 25 -9.90 3.62 -13.52
CA GLN A 25 -10.74 4.81 -13.61
C GLN A 25 -11.25 5.30 -12.26
N ASN A 26 -11.12 4.48 -11.21
CA ASN A 26 -11.37 4.90 -9.83
C ASN A 26 -10.42 6.03 -9.39
N LEU A 27 -9.24 6.16 -10.03
CA LEU A 27 -8.30 7.23 -9.76
C LEU A 27 -8.50 8.43 -10.73
N PRO A 28 -8.44 9.67 -10.22
CA PRO A 28 -8.44 10.88 -11.04
C PRO A 28 -7.37 10.84 -12.15
N ALA A 29 -7.69 11.44 -13.30
CA ALA A 29 -6.84 11.34 -14.50
C ALA A 29 -5.48 12.05 -14.37
N ASP A 30 -5.44 13.13 -13.59
CA ASP A 30 -4.24 13.85 -13.18
C ASP A 30 -3.36 12.99 -12.27
N VAL A 31 -3.91 12.40 -11.21
CA VAL A 31 -3.18 11.49 -10.32
C VAL A 31 -2.59 10.31 -11.10
N ARG A 32 -3.36 9.70 -12.01
CA ARG A 32 -2.84 8.63 -12.89
C ARG A 32 -1.69 9.08 -13.78
N ARG A 33 -1.74 10.31 -14.29
CA ARG A 33 -0.67 10.89 -15.10
C ARG A 33 0.58 11.10 -14.27
N ASP A 34 0.45 11.62 -13.05
CA ASP A 34 1.57 11.89 -12.16
C ASP A 34 2.23 10.59 -11.66
N LEU A 35 1.42 9.57 -11.36
CA LEU A 35 1.90 8.21 -11.07
C LEU A 35 2.69 7.65 -12.26
N ALA A 36 2.13 7.69 -13.47
CA ALA A 36 2.80 7.18 -14.66
C ALA A 36 4.09 7.94 -15.00
N ALA A 37 4.10 9.27 -14.81
CA ALA A 37 5.29 10.11 -14.97
C ALA A 37 6.41 9.72 -13.98
N ASN A 38 6.02 9.27 -12.78
CA ASN A 38 6.91 8.75 -11.74
C ASN A 38 7.15 7.23 -11.81
N GLY A 39 6.68 6.57 -12.87
CA GLY A 39 6.89 5.15 -13.10
C GLY A 39 6.03 4.22 -12.23
N MET A 40 4.99 4.73 -11.57
CA MET A 40 4.03 3.96 -10.78
C MET A 40 2.72 3.76 -11.54
N ARG A 41 1.99 2.70 -11.20
CA ARG A 41 0.65 2.41 -11.72
C ARG A 41 -0.19 1.75 -10.64
N SER A 42 -1.47 2.08 -10.60
CA SER A 42 -2.38 1.56 -9.58
C SER A 42 -3.81 1.46 -10.12
N GLY A 43 -4.58 0.55 -9.55
CA GLY A 43 -6.01 0.44 -9.79
C GLY A 43 -6.69 -0.53 -8.82
N ILE A 44 -8.01 -0.59 -8.91
CA ILE A 44 -8.84 -1.45 -8.08
C ILE A 44 -9.07 -2.78 -8.80
N VAL A 45 -8.84 -3.85 -8.07
CA VAL A 45 -9.22 -5.21 -8.44
C VAL A 45 -10.52 -5.55 -7.73
N GLY A 46 -11.42 -6.21 -8.45
CA GLY A 46 -12.66 -6.75 -7.89
C GLY A 46 -12.43 -7.87 -6.87
N LEU A 47 -13.45 -8.70 -6.67
CA LEU A 47 -13.42 -9.79 -5.68
C LEU A 47 -12.40 -10.89 -5.99
N GLN A 48 -12.00 -11.04 -7.26
CA GLN A 48 -11.08 -12.06 -7.73
C GLN A 48 -9.81 -11.37 -8.25
N LEU A 49 -8.65 -11.81 -7.75
CA LEU A 49 -7.36 -11.34 -8.24
C LEU A 49 -7.13 -11.85 -9.67
N PRO A 50 -6.42 -11.09 -10.53
CA PRO A 50 -5.99 -11.57 -11.83
C PRO A 50 -5.22 -12.89 -11.69
N SER A 51 -5.44 -13.83 -12.62
CA SER A 51 -4.92 -15.21 -12.49
C SER A 51 -3.41 -15.25 -12.26
N GLN A 52 -2.68 -14.37 -12.95
CA GLN A 52 -1.22 -14.22 -12.82
C GLN A 52 -0.78 -13.91 -11.38
N ILE A 53 -1.48 -13.01 -10.67
CA ILE A 53 -1.15 -12.65 -9.29
C ILE A 53 -1.54 -13.76 -8.32
N ARG A 54 -2.68 -14.43 -8.57
CA ARG A 54 -3.13 -15.57 -7.76
C ARG A 54 -2.13 -16.73 -7.84
N GLU A 55 -1.66 -17.08 -9.04
CA GLU A 55 -0.66 -18.13 -9.26
C GLU A 55 0.65 -17.83 -8.50
N LEU A 56 1.13 -16.60 -8.54
CA LEU A 56 2.32 -16.17 -7.77
C LEU A 56 2.10 -16.26 -6.25
N LEU A 57 0.91 -15.87 -5.77
CA LEU A 57 0.55 -16.00 -4.35
C LEU A 57 0.46 -17.46 -3.90
N ASP A 58 -0.06 -18.34 -4.73
CA ASP A 58 -0.20 -19.76 -4.40
C ASP A 58 1.18 -20.45 -4.41
N ALA A 59 2.04 -20.15 -5.40
CA ALA A 59 3.44 -20.60 -5.39
C ALA A 59 4.20 -20.14 -4.13
N ALA A 60 3.98 -18.88 -3.70
CA ALA A 60 4.59 -18.36 -2.48
C ALA A 60 4.16 -19.09 -1.19
N LYS A 61 2.90 -19.58 -1.12
CA LYS A 61 2.42 -20.37 0.03
C LYS A 61 3.11 -21.73 0.09
N GLU A 62 3.33 -22.36 -1.07
CA GLU A 62 4.09 -23.61 -1.17
C GLU A 62 5.55 -23.40 -0.72
N GLU A 63 6.19 -22.31 -1.13
CA GLU A 63 7.55 -21.95 -0.70
C GLU A 63 7.65 -21.66 0.80
N THR A 64 6.67 -20.98 1.39
CA THR A 64 6.66 -20.64 2.83
C THR A 64 6.49 -21.89 3.71
N THR A 65 5.96 -22.97 3.16
CA THR A 65 5.92 -24.27 3.86
C THR A 65 7.31 -24.92 3.93
N ASN A 66 8.24 -24.51 3.06
CA ASN A 66 9.66 -24.93 3.07
C ASN A 66 10.53 -23.96 3.88
N THR A 67 11.02 -24.41 5.04
CA THR A 67 11.83 -23.63 5.98
C THR A 67 13.11 -23.00 5.37
N GLU A 68 13.68 -23.62 4.33
CA GLU A 68 14.91 -23.14 3.67
C GLU A 68 14.68 -21.87 2.82
N ALA A 69 13.50 -21.71 2.21
CA ALA A 69 13.17 -20.54 1.38
C ALA A 69 12.98 -19.27 2.23
N ILE A 70 12.46 -19.42 3.45
CA ILE A 70 12.29 -18.34 4.43
C ILE A 70 13.66 -17.81 4.87
N ALA A 71 14.60 -18.70 5.21
CA ALA A 71 15.94 -18.33 5.67
C ALA A 71 16.76 -17.60 4.59
N SER A 72 16.53 -17.90 3.31
CA SER A 72 17.18 -17.26 2.16
C SER A 72 16.54 -15.91 1.77
N GLY A 73 15.39 -15.55 2.35
CA GLY A 73 14.65 -14.34 1.95
C GLY A 73 14.10 -14.40 0.52
N SER A 74 13.97 -15.61 -0.03
CA SER A 74 13.53 -15.91 -1.40
C SER A 74 11.99 -16.02 -1.52
N VAL A 75 11.25 -15.70 -0.46
CA VAL A 75 9.79 -15.85 -0.45
C VAL A 75 9.16 -14.95 -1.52
N THR A 76 8.39 -15.57 -2.41
CA THR A 76 7.72 -14.90 -3.53
C THR A 76 6.62 -13.93 -3.07
N ALA A 77 6.04 -14.10 -1.88
CA ALA A 77 5.12 -13.13 -1.32
C ALA A 77 5.19 -12.99 0.21
N ILE A 78 5.03 -11.75 0.70
CA ILE A 78 4.97 -11.46 2.14
C ILE A 78 3.59 -10.87 2.45
N GLN A 79 2.79 -11.59 3.23
CA GLN A 79 1.47 -11.15 3.68
C GLN A 79 1.53 -10.58 5.10
N GLN A 80 0.86 -9.45 5.32
CA GLN A 80 0.80 -8.77 6.62
C GLN A 80 -0.60 -8.24 6.85
N GLN A 81 -1.15 -8.46 8.04
CA GLN A 81 -2.37 -7.80 8.48
C GLN A 81 -2.03 -6.44 9.06
N LEU A 82 -2.74 -5.40 8.60
CA LEU A 82 -2.60 -4.04 9.08
C LEU A 82 -3.88 -3.62 9.79
N GLN A 83 -3.78 -3.45 11.11
CA GLN A 83 -4.82 -2.80 11.90
C GLN A 83 -4.67 -1.29 11.75
N SER A 84 -5.33 -0.72 10.75
CA SER A 84 -5.49 0.74 10.61
C SER A 84 -6.75 1.16 11.36
N ARG A 85 -6.62 2.10 12.31
CA ARG A 85 -7.76 2.78 12.93
C ARG A 85 -8.19 3.94 12.05
N ALA A 86 -9.47 4.29 12.10
CA ALA A 86 -10.03 5.38 11.32
C ALA A 86 -9.24 6.69 11.53
N GLY A 87 -8.75 7.29 10.46
CA GLY A 87 -7.94 8.51 10.44
C GLY A 87 -6.53 8.37 11.02
N GLU A 88 -6.17 7.22 11.61
CA GLU A 88 -4.84 6.99 12.14
C GLU A 88 -3.88 6.59 11.03
N ARG A 89 -2.69 7.20 11.07
CA ARG A 89 -1.63 6.92 10.11
C ARG A 89 -0.97 5.59 10.42
N SER A 90 -0.99 4.69 9.45
CA SER A 90 -0.21 3.45 9.44
C SER A 90 0.89 3.53 8.37
N VAL A 91 1.90 2.67 8.46
CA VAL A 91 3.05 2.67 7.54
C VAL A 91 3.30 1.27 7.00
N LEU A 92 3.54 1.19 5.70
CA LEU A 92 3.94 -0.02 5.00
C LEU A 92 5.32 0.21 4.38
N VAL A 93 6.34 -0.44 4.92
CA VAL A 93 7.72 -0.31 4.43
C VAL A 93 7.89 -1.20 3.21
N VAL A 94 8.32 -0.61 2.09
CA VAL A 94 8.52 -1.32 0.81
C VAL A 94 9.98 -1.67 0.62
N VAL A 95 10.86 -0.69 0.78
CA VAL A 95 12.31 -0.87 0.72
C VAL A 95 12.90 -0.44 2.06
N PRO A 96 13.35 -1.39 2.91
CA PRO A 96 13.77 -1.08 4.27
C PRO A 96 15.04 -0.23 4.31
N GLU A 97 15.91 -0.39 3.32
CA GLU A 97 17.19 0.31 3.21
C GLU A 97 17.51 0.60 1.74
N LEU A 98 17.77 1.87 1.44
CA LEU A 98 18.31 2.34 0.17
C LEU A 98 19.83 2.45 0.27
N PRO A 99 20.57 2.19 -0.83
CA PRO A 99 22.00 2.49 -0.90
C PRO A 99 22.32 3.92 -0.45
N ASN A 100 23.50 4.14 0.13
CA ASN A 100 23.96 5.49 0.42
C ASN A 100 24.16 6.28 -0.86
N GLU A 101 23.97 7.60 -0.78
CA GLU A 101 24.04 8.51 -1.92
C GLU A 101 23.12 8.12 -3.09
N ASN A 102 21.96 7.51 -2.79
CA ASN A 102 21.01 7.10 -3.83
C ASN A 102 20.34 8.32 -4.46
N VAL A 103 20.64 8.59 -5.72
CA VAL A 103 20.03 9.67 -6.50
C VAL A 103 18.72 9.19 -7.12
N VAL A 104 17.63 9.79 -6.70
CA VAL A 104 16.28 9.51 -7.22
C VAL A 104 15.83 10.66 -8.09
N LEU A 105 15.48 10.35 -9.34
CA LEU A 105 14.80 11.25 -10.26
C LEU A 105 13.29 11.06 -10.13
N PHE A 106 12.56 12.15 -9.99
CA PHE A 106 11.09 12.10 -9.90
C PHE A 106 10.48 13.31 -10.60
N ASN A 107 9.24 13.14 -11.06
CA ASN A 107 8.45 14.22 -11.60
C ASN A 107 7.63 14.88 -10.48
N ASP A 108 7.82 16.19 -10.33
CA ASP A 108 7.11 17.03 -9.38
C ASP A 108 6.29 18.07 -10.17
N ALA A 109 4.99 17.81 -10.30
CA ALA A 109 4.05 18.65 -11.03
C ALA A 109 4.54 19.07 -12.43
N GLY A 110 5.07 18.11 -13.21
CA GLY A 110 5.59 18.32 -14.55
C GLY A 110 7.07 18.73 -14.63
N ARG A 111 7.72 19.03 -13.51
CA ARG A 111 9.16 19.31 -13.46
C ARG A 111 9.94 18.07 -13.06
N VAL A 112 11.02 17.75 -13.77
CA VAL A 112 11.95 16.71 -13.33
C VAL A 112 12.81 17.27 -12.21
N SER A 113 12.74 16.62 -11.06
CA SER A 113 13.52 16.91 -9.86
C SER A 113 14.44 15.73 -9.55
N ALA A 114 15.56 16.03 -8.90
CA ALA A 114 16.52 15.03 -8.45
C ALA A 114 16.80 15.27 -6.96
N LYS A 115 16.86 14.19 -6.17
CA LYS A 115 17.30 14.26 -4.79
C LYS A 115 18.15 13.05 -4.44
N THR A 116 19.24 13.30 -3.72
CA THR A 116 20.10 12.27 -3.15
C THR A 116 19.60 11.93 -1.75
N PHE A 117 19.50 10.63 -1.45
CA PHE A 117 19.12 10.14 -0.13
C PHE A 117 20.24 9.32 0.49
N ASP A 118 20.57 9.66 1.73
CA ASP A 118 21.52 8.90 2.54
C ASP A 118 20.77 7.96 3.49
N SER A 119 21.13 6.68 3.46
CA SER A 119 20.53 5.61 4.26
C SER A 119 18.99 5.68 4.27
N GLY A 120 18.41 5.82 3.09
CA GLY A 120 16.98 6.06 2.93
C GLY A 120 16.12 4.81 3.17
N GLN A 121 14.81 5.01 3.35
CA GLN A 121 13.81 3.95 3.44
C GLN A 121 12.58 4.38 2.63
N ALA A 122 12.14 3.55 1.69
CA ALA A 122 10.94 3.78 0.90
C ALA A 122 9.73 3.10 1.54
N LEU A 123 8.65 3.86 1.73
CA LEU A 123 7.45 3.39 2.41
C LEU A 123 6.20 4.05 1.84
N PHE A 124 5.04 3.46 2.14
CA PHE A 124 3.76 4.11 1.98
C PHE A 124 3.16 4.47 3.33
N ALA A 125 2.67 5.69 3.44
CA ALA A 125 1.73 6.08 4.49
C ALA A 125 0.32 5.67 4.10
N ILE A 126 -0.38 5.04 5.03
CA ILE A 126 -1.75 4.58 4.86
C ILE A 126 -2.65 5.33 5.84
N LYS A 127 -3.78 5.83 5.36
CA LYS A 127 -4.91 6.25 6.20
C LYS A 127 -6.19 5.61 5.68
N THR A 128 -7.11 5.35 6.60
CA THR A 128 -8.41 4.80 6.28
C THR A 128 -9.51 5.65 6.88
N HIS A 129 -10.55 5.92 6.11
CA HIS A 129 -11.75 6.61 6.55
C HIS A 129 -12.95 5.73 6.23
N PRO A 130 -13.48 4.97 7.21
CA PRO A 130 -14.61 4.08 6.97
C PRO A 130 -15.88 4.89 6.69
N PHE A 131 -16.68 4.42 5.74
CA PHE A 131 -18.04 4.87 5.51
C PHE A 131 -19.04 3.96 6.23
N GLY A 132 -20.28 4.43 6.40
CA GLY A 132 -21.34 3.70 7.10
C GLY A 132 -21.91 2.50 6.33
N ASP A 133 -21.53 2.31 5.07
CA ASP A 133 -21.96 1.20 4.21
C ASP A 133 -20.95 0.05 4.16
N GLY A 134 -19.90 0.10 5.00
CA GLY A 134 -18.83 -0.89 5.04
C GLY A 134 -17.74 -0.70 4.00
N THR A 135 -17.82 0.34 3.16
CA THR A 135 -16.68 0.76 2.33
C THR A 135 -15.70 1.61 3.12
N VAL A 136 -14.49 1.79 2.60
CA VAL A 136 -13.44 2.61 3.21
C VAL A 136 -12.80 3.48 2.15
N GLU A 137 -12.68 4.77 2.40
CA GLU A 137 -11.73 5.61 1.68
C GLU A 137 -10.32 5.29 2.17
N LEU A 138 -9.53 4.72 1.27
CA LEU A 138 -8.14 4.38 1.48
C LEU A 138 -7.25 5.46 0.87
N GLU A 139 -6.44 6.10 1.69
CA GLU A 139 -5.37 6.97 1.24
C GLU A 139 -4.03 6.25 1.32
N LEU A 140 -3.27 6.28 0.23
CA LEU A 140 -1.91 5.74 0.14
C LEU A 140 -0.96 6.81 -0.41
N THR A 141 0.03 7.21 0.37
CA THR A 141 1.01 8.25 -0.02
C THR A 141 2.43 7.68 0.00
N PRO A 142 3.18 7.73 -1.12
CA PRO A 142 4.57 7.31 -1.13
C PRO A 142 5.44 8.33 -0.38
N GLU A 143 6.42 7.81 0.38
CA GLU A 143 7.38 8.63 1.12
C GLU A 143 8.76 7.97 1.13
N ILE A 144 9.80 8.80 1.22
CA ILE A 144 11.16 8.36 1.48
C ILE A 144 11.66 9.00 2.77
N LYS A 145 11.85 8.18 3.80
CA LYS A 145 12.58 8.57 5.00
C LYS A 145 14.07 8.60 4.70
N HIS A 146 14.81 9.56 5.24
CA HIS A 146 16.24 9.71 4.97
C HIS A 146 17.00 10.41 6.10
N GLY A 147 18.31 10.19 6.12
CA GLY A 147 19.22 10.78 7.11
C GLY A 147 19.03 10.22 8.53
N ASP A 148 19.63 10.91 9.48
CA ASP A 148 19.61 10.50 10.88
C ASP A 148 18.23 10.67 11.53
N VAL A 149 18.02 9.93 12.62
CA VAL A 149 16.83 10.07 13.45
C VAL A 149 16.83 11.47 14.07
N GLN A 150 15.80 12.25 13.80
CA GLN A 150 15.62 13.59 14.35
C GLN A 150 14.60 13.55 15.51
N HIS A 151 14.78 14.47 16.47
CA HIS A 151 13.82 14.68 17.55
C HIS A 151 12.66 15.53 17.01
N GLN A 152 11.46 14.97 16.88
CA GLN A 152 10.28 15.73 16.45
C GLN A 152 9.19 15.70 17.52
N TRP A 153 8.70 16.88 17.90
CA TRP A 153 7.55 17.03 18.78
C TRP A 153 6.28 16.90 17.96
N VAL A 154 5.54 15.80 18.13
CA VAL A 154 4.24 15.62 17.47
C VAL A 154 3.14 15.96 18.48
N PRO A 155 2.23 16.92 18.18
CA PRO A 155 1.09 17.19 19.04
C PRO A 155 0.15 15.98 19.01
N GLY A 156 0.02 15.28 20.14
CA GLY A 156 -1.02 14.28 20.38
C GLY A 156 -2.19 14.89 21.12
N ASN A 157 -3.35 14.22 21.10
CA ASN A 157 -4.57 14.62 21.83
C ASN A 157 -4.28 14.83 23.33
N GLY A 158 -3.95 16.06 23.72
CA GLY A 158 -3.67 16.47 25.10
C GLY A 158 -2.28 16.10 25.67
N SER A 159 -1.40 15.48 24.88
CA SER A 159 -0.02 15.19 25.31
C SER A 159 0.98 15.36 24.17
N PHE A 160 2.15 15.91 24.50
CA PHE A 160 3.27 15.96 23.57
C PHE A 160 3.92 14.57 23.53
N LYS A 161 3.86 13.90 22.38
CA LYS A 161 4.57 12.64 22.19
C LYS A 161 5.95 12.97 21.62
N HIS A 162 6.98 12.54 22.33
CA HIS A 162 8.35 12.60 21.81
C HIS A 162 8.48 11.51 20.75
N ASP A 163 8.54 11.89 19.48
CA ASP A 163 8.74 10.95 18.37
C ASP A 163 10.19 11.01 17.89
N PHE A 164 10.78 9.84 17.72
CA PHE A 164 12.13 9.67 17.20
C PHE A 164 11.99 9.20 15.75
N SER A 165 11.93 10.14 14.82
CA SER A 165 11.72 9.82 13.40
C SER A 165 12.76 10.48 12.50
N ARG A 166 13.17 9.78 11.46
CA ARG A 166 13.96 10.36 10.36
C ARG A 166 13.11 11.37 9.58
N ALA A 167 13.76 12.36 8.96
CA ALA A 167 13.09 13.25 8.02
C ALA A 167 12.47 12.45 6.87
N ALA A 168 11.28 12.84 6.41
CA ALA A 168 10.58 12.17 5.32
C ALA A 168 10.32 13.17 4.17
N LEU A 169 10.67 12.78 2.95
CA LEU A 169 10.12 13.43 1.76
C LEU A 169 8.80 12.76 1.41
N VAL A 170 7.72 13.53 1.46
CA VAL A 170 6.36 13.08 1.17
C VAL A 170 6.00 13.49 -0.26
N PHE A 171 5.56 12.53 -1.08
CA PHE A 171 5.17 12.78 -2.46
C PHE A 171 3.65 12.95 -2.57
N GLU A 172 3.14 14.08 -2.08
CA GLU A 172 1.70 14.28 -1.97
C GLU A 172 0.94 14.36 -3.29
N GLN A 173 1.62 14.76 -4.36
CA GLN A 173 1.10 14.72 -5.72
C GLN A 173 0.83 13.29 -6.21
N LEU A 174 1.42 12.28 -5.55
CA LEU A 174 1.24 10.86 -5.85
C LEU A 174 0.30 10.16 -4.87
N ARG A 175 -0.40 10.93 -4.02
CA ARG A 175 -1.40 10.38 -3.12
C ARG A 175 -2.50 9.70 -3.92
N LEU A 176 -2.68 8.41 -3.66
CA LEU A 176 -3.81 7.63 -4.14
C LEU A 176 -4.92 7.75 -3.10
N ALA A 177 -6.10 8.23 -3.50
CA ALA A 177 -7.30 8.23 -2.68
C ALA A 177 -8.39 7.49 -3.46
N THR A 178 -8.94 6.44 -2.87
CA THR A 178 -9.88 5.54 -3.53
C THR A 178 -10.82 4.90 -2.53
N VAL A 179 -12.08 4.69 -2.94
CA VAL A 179 -13.05 3.95 -2.14
C VAL A 179 -12.92 2.46 -2.44
N VAL A 180 -12.69 1.67 -1.40
CA VAL A 180 -12.52 0.22 -1.48
C VAL A 180 -13.66 -0.46 -0.73
N SER A 181 -14.34 -1.40 -1.40
CA SER A 181 -15.39 -2.23 -0.80
C SER A 181 -14.82 -3.52 -0.21
N PRO A 182 -15.52 -4.17 0.73
CA PRO A 182 -15.09 -5.45 1.27
C PRO A 182 -14.78 -6.48 0.16
N GLY A 183 -13.63 -7.12 0.26
CA GLY A 183 -13.11 -8.07 -0.71
C GLY A 183 -12.38 -7.44 -1.91
N GLN A 184 -12.57 -6.16 -2.21
CA GLN A 184 -11.79 -5.45 -3.25
C GLN A 184 -10.35 -5.21 -2.80
N THR A 185 -9.45 -5.10 -3.78
CA THR A 185 -8.02 -4.93 -3.55
C THR A 185 -7.49 -3.74 -4.34
N LEU A 186 -6.85 -2.79 -3.66
CA LEU A 186 -6.00 -1.81 -4.31
C LEU A 186 -4.68 -2.48 -4.70
N LEU A 187 -4.36 -2.43 -5.98
CA LEU A 187 -3.09 -2.90 -6.53
C LEU A 187 -2.21 -1.71 -6.86
N VAL A 188 -0.92 -1.78 -6.48
CA VAL A 188 0.10 -0.77 -6.82
C VAL A 188 1.38 -1.46 -7.26
N THR A 189 1.97 -1.02 -8.38
CA THR A 189 3.25 -1.53 -8.89
C THR A 189 3.92 -0.48 -9.79
N CYS A 190 5.04 -0.82 -10.43
CA CYS A 190 5.68 0.04 -11.41
C CYS A 190 5.07 -0.11 -12.82
N THR A 191 5.32 0.89 -13.67
CA THR A 191 5.10 0.79 -15.11
C THR A 191 6.12 -0.16 -15.75
N ALA A 192 5.91 -0.51 -17.03
CA ALA A 192 6.82 -1.39 -17.76
C ALA A 192 8.26 -0.88 -17.81
N GLU A 193 8.44 0.45 -17.91
CA GLU A 193 9.75 1.12 -17.91
C GLU A 193 10.44 1.11 -16.53
N ALA A 194 9.67 0.92 -15.45
CA ALA A 194 10.17 0.90 -14.08
C ALA A 194 11.15 2.04 -13.74
N LYS A 195 10.77 3.28 -14.07
CA LYS A 195 11.60 4.48 -13.89
C LYS A 195 11.30 5.21 -12.57
N GLY A 196 12.22 6.09 -12.16
CA GLY A 196 12.03 7.02 -11.06
C GLY A 196 11.59 6.35 -9.76
N LEU A 197 10.55 6.91 -9.12
CA LEU A 197 10.01 6.38 -7.87
C LEU A 197 9.42 4.97 -8.03
N GLY A 198 8.76 4.68 -9.15
CA GLY A 198 8.23 3.35 -9.39
C GLY A 198 9.33 2.29 -9.50
N GLY A 199 10.44 2.62 -10.16
CA GLY A 199 11.64 1.78 -10.18
C GLY A 199 12.19 1.56 -8.76
N LEU A 200 12.34 2.65 -8.01
CA LEU A 200 12.86 2.60 -6.64
C LEU A 200 12.01 1.73 -5.71
N PHE A 201 10.68 1.87 -5.77
CA PHE A 201 9.77 1.18 -4.86
C PHE A 201 9.50 -0.27 -5.27
N PHE A 202 9.42 -0.55 -6.58
CA PHE A 202 8.85 -1.79 -7.07
C PHE A 202 9.80 -2.61 -7.94
N THR A 203 11.11 -2.34 -7.92
CA THR A 203 12.10 -3.23 -8.55
C THR A 203 13.20 -3.66 -7.61
N LYS A 204 13.71 -4.87 -7.85
CA LYS A 204 14.86 -5.42 -7.14
C LYS A 204 15.82 -6.04 -8.15
N GLY A 205 17.11 -5.74 -7.99
CA GLY A 205 18.14 -6.15 -8.94
C GLY A 205 18.41 -5.10 -10.02
N SER A 206 19.18 -5.48 -11.02
CA SER A 206 19.52 -4.62 -12.16
C SER A 206 18.82 -5.09 -13.42
N GLN A 207 18.37 -4.15 -14.25
CA GLN A 207 17.82 -4.47 -15.57
C GLN A 207 18.88 -5.19 -16.44
N PRO A 208 18.48 -6.13 -17.32
CA PRO A 208 17.10 -6.53 -17.67
C PRO A 208 16.46 -7.56 -16.72
N ASP A 209 17.25 -8.15 -15.82
CA ASP A 209 16.81 -9.24 -14.94
C ASP A 209 16.20 -8.74 -13.61
N ALA A 210 15.69 -7.52 -13.60
CA ALA A 210 15.10 -6.94 -12.41
C ALA A 210 13.75 -7.60 -12.09
N GLU A 211 13.63 -8.14 -10.88
CA GLU A 211 12.36 -8.56 -10.32
C GLU A 211 11.48 -7.33 -10.08
N ARG A 212 10.17 -7.51 -10.21
CA ARG A 212 9.18 -6.48 -9.90
C ARG A 212 8.41 -6.83 -8.64
N LEU A 213 7.89 -5.82 -7.96
CA LEU A 213 7.05 -5.98 -6.78
C LEU A 213 5.64 -5.46 -7.08
N VAL A 214 4.63 -6.20 -6.64
CA VAL A 214 3.23 -5.80 -6.67
C VAL A 214 2.74 -5.71 -5.24
N LEU A 215 2.29 -4.52 -4.83
CA LEU A 215 1.63 -4.29 -3.55
C LEU A 215 0.13 -4.49 -3.72
N LEU A 216 -0.44 -5.34 -2.87
CA LEU A 216 -1.87 -5.58 -2.74
C LEU A 216 -2.32 -5.05 -1.38
N ILE A 217 -3.41 -4.28 -1.36
CA ILE A 217 -4.07 -3.82 -0.13
C ILE A 217 -5.56 -4.16 -0.26
N ARG A 218 -5.98 -5.21 0.44
CA ARG A 218 -7.34 -5.73 0.42
C ARG A 218 -8.10 -5.30 1.67
N LEU A 219 -9.34 -4.87 1.49
CA LEU A 219 -10.26 -4.68 2.61
C LEU A 219 -10.91 -6.02 2.97
N ALA A 220 -10.51 -6.61 4.09
CA ALA A 220 -11.05 -7.91 4.52
C ALA A 220 -12.43 -7.77 5.20
N GLN A 221 -12.53 -6.83 6.16
CA GLN A 221 -13.75 -6.52 6.91
C GLN A 221 -13.61 -5.13 7.54
N THR A 222 -14.70 -4.38 7.70
CA THR A 222 -14.69 -3.09 8.43
C THR A 222 -15.08 -3.28 9.89
N GLN A 223 -14.46 -2.53 10.81
CA GLN A 223 -14.80 -2.60 12.24
C GLN A 223 -16.16 -1.97 12.57
N TYR A 224 -16.83 -1.35 11.59
CA TYR A 224 -18.15 -0.76 11.81
C TYR A 224 -19.25 -1.81 12.00
N ASP A 225 -19.03 -3.05 11.53
CA ASP A 225 -19.99 -4.15 11.69
C ASP A 225 -20.18 -4.54 13.17
N ASP A 226 -19.20 -4.30 14.04
CA ASP A 226 -19.28 -4.61 15.48
C ASP A 226 -19.95 -3.51 16.32
N LEU A 227 -20.26 -2.33 15.75
CA LEU A 227 -20.91 -1.23 16.46
C LEU A 227 -22.45 -1.30 16.44
N PHE A 228 -23.01 -2.23 15.65
CA PHE A 228 -24.45 -2.49 15.55
C PHE A 228 -24.82 -3.95 15.83
N ASP A 229 -23.98 -4.68 16.58
CA ASP A 229 -24.45 -5.90 17.22
C ASP A 229 -25.39 -5.45 18.36
N SER A 230 -26.66 -5.38 17.98
CA SER A 230 -27.72 -4.92 18.86
C SER A 230 -27.77 -5.91 20.03
N GLU A 231 -27.44 -5.49 21.24
CA GLU A 231 -28.09 -6.06 22.42
C GLU A 231 -29.59 -5.68 22.34
N GLU A 232 -30.31 -6.26 21.38
CA GLU A 232 -31.75 -6.40 21.44
C GLU A 232 -32.03 -7.30 22.64
N THR A 233 -32.14 -6.68 23.81
CA THR A 233 -33.07 -7.20 24.79
C THR A 233 -34.44 -6.72 24.32
N PRO A 234 -35.30 -7.57 23.74
CA PRO A 234 -36.63 -7.13 23.34
C PRO A 234 -37.37 -6.71 24.62
N GLU A 235 -37.64 -5.41 24.77
CA GLU A 235 -38.61 -4.96 25.77
C GLU A 235 -39.97 -5.57 25.40
N PRO A 236 -40.60 -6.34 26.31
CA PRO A 236 -41.90 -6.89 26.04
C PRO A 236 -42.91 -5.76 25.86
N LEU A 237 -43.65 -5.82 24.76
CA LEU A 237 -44.73 -4.89 24.42
C LEU A 237 -45.72 -4.83 25.59
N ALA A 238 -45.66 -3.79 26.41
CA ALA A 238 -46.65 -3.55 27.46
C ALA A 238 -47.96 -3.14 26.79
N THR A 239 -48.91 -4.06 26.74
CA THR A 239 -50.30 -3.76 26.36
C THR A 239 -50.91 -2.76 27.35
N PRO A 240 -51.65 -1.74 26.88
CA PRO A 240 -52.30 -0.79 27.76
C PRO A 240 -53.43 -1.51 28.52
N PHE A 241 -53.38 -1.47 29.85
CA PHE A 241 -54.53 -1.83 30.68
C PHE A 241 -55.47 -0.63 30.81
N GLU A 242 -56.77 -0.95 30.74
CA GLU A 242 -57.96 -0.07 30.77
C GLU A 242 -57.96 1.04 31.83
#